data_AF-A0A3D0T1I8-F1
#
_entry.id   AF-A0A3D0T1I8-F1
#
_cell.length_a   1.000
_cell.length_b   1.000
_cell.length_c   1.000
_cell.angle_alpha   90.00
_cell.angle_beta   90.00
_cell.angle_gamma   90.00
#
_symmetry.space_group_name_H-M   'P 1'
#
loop_
_entity.id
_entity.type
_entity.pdbx_description
1 polymer ?
#
loop_
_entity_poly.entity_id
_entity_poly.type
_entity_poly.pdbx_seq_one_letter_code
_entity_poly.pdbx_strand_id
1 'polypeptide(L)'
;SLVIAPDTGPAHMATAVNTPVIGLYAHSNPRRTGPYNNLADVVSVYDQCIEQQAGKPWQALPWGCRAKGEDLMSMITTEQVNTAIDTLLNRLESI
;
A
#
# COMPACT_ATOMS: atom_id res chain seq x y z
N SER A 1 17.89 -1.62 6.50
CA SER A 1 17.46 -1.69 5.08
C SER A 1 15.97 -1.89 5.03
N LEU A 2 15.30 -1.47 3.95
CA LEU A 2 13.87 -1.68 3.72
C LEU A 2 13.59 -1.93 2.23
N VAL A 3 12.40 -2.42 1.91
CA VAL A 3 11.90 -2.63 0.55
C VAL A 3 10.74 -1.68 0.29
N ILE A 4 10.74 -1.01 -0.87
CA ILE A 4 9.60 -0.24 -1.36
C ILE A 4 9.11 -0.94 -2.62
N ALA A 5 7.84 -1.35 -2.64
CA ALA A 5 7.29 -2.06 -3.78
C ALA A 5 5.77 -1.89 -3.88
N PRO A 6 5.21 -1.93 -5.11
CA PRO A 6 3.77 -2.11 -5.29
C PRO A 6 3.33 -3.52 -4.92
N ASP A 7 2.04 -3.83 -5.06
CA ASP A 7 1.44 -5.18 -4.88
C ASP A 7 2.06 -6.21 -5.85
N THR A 8 3.25 -6.70 -5.50
CA THR A 8 4.12 -7.54 -6.31
C THR A 8 4.95 -8.47 -5.42
N GLY A 9 5.50 -9.54 -5.99
CA GLY A 9 6.27 -10.56 -5.28
C GLY A 9 7.33 -10.02 -4.30
N PRO A 10 8.13 -8.99 -4.64
CA PRO A 10 9.12 -8.42 -3.72
C PRO A 10 8.57 -7.96 -2.36
N ALA A 11 7.38 -7.35 -2.32
CA ALA A 11 6.76 -6.93 -1.05
C ALA A 11 6.47 -8.13 -0.13
N HIS A 12 6.04 -9.23 -0.73
CA HIS A 12 5.70 -10.47 -0.02
C HIS A 12 6.95 -11.26 0.38
N MET A 13 7.95 -11.34 -0.49
CA MET A 13 9.23 -11.99 -0.18
C MET A 13 9.97 -11.25 0.95
N ALA A 14 9.96 -9.92 0.95
CA ALA A 14 10.56 -9.11 2.02
C ALA A 14 9.90 -9.38 3.38
N THR A 15 8.56 -9.48 3.40
CA THR A 15 7.80 -9.85 4.59
C THR A 15 8.25 -11.20 5.15
N ALA A 16 8.46 -12.21 4.29
CA ALA A 16 8.86 -13.56 4.70
C ALA A 16 10.24 -13.63 5.38
N VAL A 17 11.12 -12.67 5.08
CA VAL A 17 12.46 -12.56 5.68
C VAL A 17 12.57 -11.42 6.70
N ASN A 18 11.44 -10.94 7.23
CA ASN A 18 11.34 -9.85 8.20
C ASN A 18 12.03 -8.54 7.76
N THR A 19 12.17 -8.31 6.46
CA THR A 19 12.64 -7.02 5.96
C THR A 19 11.47 -6.04 5.95
N PRO A 20 11.61 -4.84 6.57
CA PRO A 20 10.55 -3.85 6.58
C PRO A 20 10.12 -3.44 5.16
N VAL A 21 8.81 -3.29 4.96
CA VAL A 21 8.22 -2.98 3.65
C VAL A 21 7.40 -1.71 3.69
N ILE A 22 7.64 -0.80 2.74
CA ILE A 22 6.68 0.25 2.38
C ILE A 22 5.90 -0.21 1.14
N GLY A 23 4.61 -0.44 1.31
CA GLY A 23 3.74 -0.92 0.24
C GLY A 23 3.08 0.22 -0.54
N LEU A 24 3.08 0.18 -1.88
CA LEU A 24 2.44 1.20 -2.72
C LEU A 24 1.19 0.65 -3.44
N TYR A 25 0.00 1.15 -3.11
CA TYR A 25 -1.26 0.52 -3.51
C TYR A 25 -2.26 1.50 -4.15
N ALA A 26 -2.54 1.31 -5.44
CA ALA A 26 -3.62 2.01 -6.14
C ALA A 26 -4.74 1.08 -6.61
N HIS A 27 -4.39 -0.08 -7.18
CA HIS A 27 -5.35 -0.97 -7.84
C HIS A 27 -6.02 -1.99 -6.91
N SER A 28 -5.24 -2.58 -6.01
CA SER A 28 -5.69 -3.66 -5.13
C SER A 28 -5.98 -3.10 -3.74
N ASN A 29 -6.96 -3.69 -3.05
CA ASN A 29 -7.21 -3.37 -1.64
C ASN A 29 -6.02 -3.84 -0.79
N PRO A 30 -5.22 -2.94 -0.18
CA PRO A 30 -4.07 -3.34 0.61
C PRO A 30 -4.47 -4.19 1.83
N ARG A 31 -5.71 -4.09 2.31
CA ARG A 31 -6.22 -4.93 3.40
C ARG A 31 -6.36 -6.40 3.01
N ARG A 32 -6.28 -6.74 1.71
CA ARG A 32 -6.27 -8.12 1.20
C ARG A 32 -4.89 -8.59 0.75
N THR A 33 -4.12 -7.71 0.10
CA THR A 33 -2.89 -8.09 -0.60
C THR A 33 -1.66 -7.34 -0.09
N GLY A 34 -1.79 -6.56 0.98
CA GLY A 34 -0.72 -5.82 1.62
C GLY A 34 0.38 -6.72 2.21
N PRO A 35 1.58 -6.17 2.46
CA PRO A 35 2.64 -6.89 3.18
C PRO A 35 2.17 -7.20 4.60
N TYR A 36 2.16 -8.49 4.97
CA TYR A 36 1.52 -8.97 6.21
C TYR A 36 2.07 -8.29 7.47
N ASN A 37 3.40 -8.12 7.58
CA ASN A 37 4.05 -7.49 8.73
C ASN A 37 4.06 -5.95 8.70
N ASN A 38 3.66 -5.34 7.57
CA ASN A 38 3.77 -3.90 7.34
C ASN A 38 2.48 -3.31 6.76
N LEU A 39 1.33 -3.89 7.10
CA LEU A 39 0.03 -3.41 6.61
C LEU A 39 -0.23 -1.95 7.02
N ALA A 40 0.28 -1.54 8.18
CA ALA A 40 0.22 -0.16 8.68
C ALA A 40 1.15 0.81 7.92
N ASP A 41 2.12 0.29 7.16
CA ASP A 41 3.13 1.08 6.42
C ASP A 41 2.86 1.09 4.91
N VAL A 42 1.59 0.95 4.55
CA VAL A 42 1.13 1.04 3.17
C VAL A 42 0.74 2.49 2.84
N VAL A 43 1.29 3.00 1.75
CA VAL A 43 0.82 4.21 1.08
C VAL A 43 -0.19 3.80 0.02
N SER A 44 -1.45 4.22 0.18
CA SER A 44 -2.52 3.81 -0.72
C SER A 44 -3.45 4.94 -1.14
N VAL A 45 -3.82 4.91 -2.41
CA VAL A 45 -4.90 5.70 -3.02
C VAL A 45 -6.09 4.84 -3.42
N TYR A 46 -6.08 3.54 -3.10
CA TYR A 46 -7.11 2.58 -3.49
C TYR A 46 -8.51 3.00 -3.03
N ASP A 47 -8.66 3.40 -1.77
CA ASP A 47 -9.96 3.80 -1.21
C ASP A 47 -10.54 5.00 -2.02
N GLN A 48 -9.70 5.99 -2.33
CA GLN A 48 -10.07 7.14 -3.16
C GLN A 48 -10.44 6.71 -4.59
N CYS A 49 -9.60 5.92 -5.25
CA CYS A 49 -9.86 5.49 -6.62
C CYS A 49 -11.13 4.65 -6.74
N ILE A 50 -11.34 3.73 -5.80
CA ILE A 50 -12.53 2.88 -5.79
C ILE A 50 -13.79 3.69 -5.54
N GLU A 51 -13.77 4.61 -4.57
CA GLU A 51 -14.95 5.41 -4.28
C GLU A 51 -15.33 6.31 -5.46
N GLN A 52 -14.33 6.91 -6.13
CA GLN A 52 -14.53 7.69 -7.35
C GLN A 52 -15.11 6.85 -8.51
N GLN A 53 -14.67 5.60 -8.67
CA GLN A 53 -15.08 4.74 -9.78
C GLN A 53 -16.42 4.02 -9.55
N ALA A 54 -16.68 3.59 -8.31
CA ALA A 54 -17.84 2.77 -7.96
C ALA A 54 -18.97 3.57 -7.28
N GLY A 55 -18.71 4.82 -6.87
CA GLY A 55 -19.64 5.66 -6.11
C GLY A 55 -19.95 5.11 -4.72
N LYS A 56 -19.12 4.20 -4.21
CA LYS A 56 -19.32 3.49 -2.94
C LYS A 56 -17.96 3.18 -2.31
N PRO A 57 -17.87 3.16 -0.97
CA PRO A 57 -16.65 2.77 -0.29
C PRO A 57 -16.37 1.27 -0.48
N TRP A 58 -15.12 0.84 -0.33
CA TRP A 58 -14.69 -0.53 -0.63
C TRP A 58 -15.46 -1.60 0.17
N GLN A 59 -15.93 -1.27 1.37
CA GLN A 59 -16.71 -2.15 2.24
C GLN A 59 -18.04 -2.58 1.62
N ALA A 60 -18.59 -1.77 0.70
CA ALA A 60 -19.85 -2.03 0.02
C ALA A 60 -19.66 -2.75 -1.33
N LEU A 61 -18.44 -3.15 -1.68
CA LEU A 61 -18.09 -3.77 -2.95
C LEU A 61 -17.78 -5.27 -2.79
N PRO A 62 -17.90 -6.06 -3.88
CA PRO A 62 -17.49 -7.46 -3.86
C PRO A 62 -16.03 -7.62 -3.44
N TRP A 63 -15.74 -8.70 -2.71
CA TRP A 63 -14.39 -9.05 -2.31
C TRP A 63 -13.48 -9.18 -3.53
N GLY A 64 -12.36 -8.46 -3.53
CA GLY A 64 -11.41 -8.45 -4.65
C GLY A 64 -11.72 -7.42 -5.74
N CYS A 65 -12.66 -6.50 -5.53
CA CYS A 65 -12.85 -5.36 -6.43
C CYS A 65 -11.53 -4.56 -6.58
N ARG A 66 -11.15 -4.26 -7.83
CA ARG A 66 -9.93 -3.52 -8.16
C ARG A 66 -10.28 -2.19 -8.80
N ALA A 67 -9.53 -1.14 -8.46
CA ALA A 67 -9.57 0.10 -9.19
C ALA A 67 -8.91 -0.09 -10.56
N LYS A 68 -9.48 0.54 -11.60
CA LYS A 68 -9.04 0.43 -13.00
C LYS A 68 -8.61 1.80 -13.53
N GLY A 69 -7.65 1.81 -14.46
CA GLY A 69 -7.08 3.04 -15.04
C GLY A 69 -5.56 2.96 -15.07
N GLU A 70 -4.92 3.59 -16.04
CA GLU A 70 -3.46 3.45 -16.24
C GLU A 70 -2.66 4.33 -15.27
N ASP A 71 -3.23 5.47 -14.86
CA ASP A 71 -2.50 6.50 -14.12
C ASP A 71 -2.74 6.49 -12.61
N LEU A 72 -3.40 5.47 -12.05
CA LEU A 72 -3.78 5.50 -10.62
C LEU A 72 -2.57 5.56 -9.69
N MET A 73 -1.45 4.93 -10.06
CA MET A 73 -0.21 4.99 -9.29
C MET A 73 0.40 6.39 -9.23
N SER A 74 0.13 7.26 -10.22
CA SER A 74 0.62 8.65 -10.23
C SER A 74 0.00 9.52 -9.13
N MET A 75 -1.12 9.07 -8.55
CA MET A 75 -1.78 9.75 -7.43
C MET A 75 -1.02 9.56 -6.11
N ILE A 76 -0.09 8.60 -6.04
CA ILE A 76 0.80 8.43 -4.89
C ILE A 76 1.96 9.42 -5.05
N THR A 77 2.08 10.37 -4.11
CA THR A 77 3.14 11.38 -4.16
C THR A 77 4.42 10.89 -3.49
N THR A 78 5.56 11.41 -3.93
CA THR A 78 6.86 11.14 -3.29
C THR A 78 6.88 11.62 -1.83
N GLU A 79 6.14 12.69 -1.51
CA GLU A 79 5.99 13.20 -0.15
C GLU A 79 5.27 12.20 0.78
N GLN A 80 4.19 11.57 0.30
CA GLN A 80 3.51 10.51 1.05
C GLN A 80 4.44 9.32 1.31
N VAL A 81 5.24 8.95 0.31
CA VAL A 81 6.21 7.85 0.44
C VAL A 81 7.32 8.20 1.42
N ASN A 82 7.90 9.41 1.33
CA ASN A 82 8.94 9.88 2.27
C ASN A 82 8.40 9.93 3.70
N THR A 83 7.18 10.43 3.90
CA THR A 83 6.54 10.46 5.24
C THR A 83 6.39 9.05 5.82
N ALA A 84 6.01 8.07 4.99
CA ALA A 84 5.89 6.68 5.42
C ALA A 84 7.26 6.06 5.75
N ILE A 85 8.29 6.37 4.96
CA ILE A 85 9.68 5.96 5.23
C ILE A 85 10.13 6.51 6.58
N ASP A 86 10.00 7.82 6.80
CA ASP A 86 10.43 8.47 8.03
C ASP A 86 9.68 7.89 9.24
N THR A 87 8.37 7.69 9.12
CA THR A 87 7.55 7.09 10.17
C THR A 87 8.02 5.67 10.52
N LEU A 88 8.30 4.85 9.51
CA LEU A 88 8.78 3.48 9.71
C LEU A 88 10.18 3.46 10.34
N LEU A 89 11.11 4.26 9.83
CA LEU A 89 12.49 4.30 10.34
C LEU A 89 12.53 4.79 11.79
N ASN A 90 11.83 5.88 12.11
CA ASN A 90 11.75 6.39 13.49
C ASN A 90 11.17 5.35 14.45
N ARG A 91 10.17 4.58 14.00
CA ARG A 91 9.58 3.51 14.81
C ARG A 91 10.56 2.36 15.05
N LEU A 92 11.38 2.01 14.05
CA LEU A 92 12.39 0.96 14.18
C LEU A 92 13.58 1.39 15.06
N GLU A 93 13.94 2.66 15.06
CA GLU A 93 15.00 3.22 15.93
C GLU A 93 14.57 3.36 17.40
N SER A 94 13.27 3.35 17.66
CA SER A 94 12.70 3.46 19.02
C SER A 94 12.61 2.11 19.74
N ILE A 95 13.12 1.03 19.15
CA ILE A 95 13.10 -0.35 19.67
C ILE A 95 14.54 -0.77 20.00
#